data_AF-A0A7Z9Y4C4-F1
#
_entry.id   AF-A0A7Z9Y4C4-F1
#
_cell.length_a   1.000
_cell.length_b   1.000
_cell.length_c   1.000
_cell.angle_alpha   90.00
_cell.angle_beta   90.00
_cell.angle_gamma   90.00
#
_symmetry.space_group_name_H-M   'P 1'
#
loop_
_entity.id
_entity.type
_entity.pdbx_description
1 polymer ?
#
loop_
_entity_poly.entity_id
_entity_poly.type
_entity_poly.pdbx_seq_one_letter_code
_entity_poly.pdbx_strand_id
1 'polypeptide(L)'
;MIAQVNSRFQSQSPRLRPSGSKCIPWKSGLFIGGMTAVFLLWLVYRLVVRPEWAAHLPGVLGEMLHLAEAAGLVTLGLLWGVIWLRRGGATAVTIQPLDLAQLYHLSPAEFERYVAGLFRKKGYQVQMRGRSGDLGVDILLTKVDGRRAIVQCKRYRNKVGPDVVRELYGTLIHEQADHAFLVTTAEISASARRWTEGKPMTLIDGEELSYIAGVMRGV
;
A
#
# COMPACT_ATOMS: atom_id res chain seq x y z
N MET A 1 -27.80 -4.79 -14.90
CA MET A 1 -27.31 -4.03 -13.73
C MET A 1 -26.03 -4.63 -13.09
N ILE A 2 -25.87 -5.96 -13.08
CA ILE A 2 -24.76 -6.70 -12.42
C ILE A 2 -23.37 -6.50 -13.09
N ALA A 3 -23.30 -6.40 -14.42
CA ALA A 3 -22.04 -6.11 -15.12
C ALA A 3 -21.53 -4.67 -14.90
N GLN A 4 -22.44 -3.72 -14.60
CA GLN A 4 -22.08 -2.32 -14.42
C GLN A 4 -21.29 -2.06 -13.14
N VAL A 5 -21.52 -2.82 -12.07
CA VAL A 5 -20.84 -2.64 -10.77
C VAL A 5 -19.39 -3.13 -10.83
N ASN A 6 -19.14 -4.36 -11.31
CA ASN A 6 -17.78 -4.84 -11.57
C ASN A 6 -17.08 -3.96 -12.62
N SER A 7 -17.79 -3.53 -13.67
CA SER A 7 -17.23 -2.58 -14.63
C SER A 7 -16.95 -1.21 -14.00
N ARG A 8 -17.68 -0.73 -12.99
CA ARG A 8 -17.37 0.52 -12.28
C ARG A 8 -16.17 0.33 -11.37
N PHE A 9 -16.06 -0.79 -10.67
CA PHE A 9 -14.86 -1.08 -9.89
C PHE A 9 -13.61 -1.28 -10.79
N GLN A 10 -13.78 -1.83 -12.00
CA GLN A 10 -12.71 -2.01 -13.00
C GLN A 10 -12.46 -0.80 -13.94
N SER A 11 -13.45 0.05 -14.19
CA SER A 11 -13.33 1.26 -15.04
C SER A 11 -13.07 2.52 -14.23
N GLN A 12 -13.54 2.57 -12.98
CA GLN A 12 -13.22 3.60 -11.99
C GLN A 12 -12.02 3.23 -11.12
N SER A 13 -11.46 2.00 -11.22
CA SER A 13 -10.03 1.85 -10.97
C SER A 13 -9.31 2.64 -12.06
N PRO A 14 -8.80 3.85 -11.76
CA PRO A 14 -8.79 4.85 -12.80
C PRO A 14 -7.66 4.54 -13.77
N ARG A 15 -7.88 4.83 -15.06
CA ARG A 15 -6.78 5.26 -15.93
C ARG A 15 -6.31 6.60 -15.38
N LEU A 16 -5.61 6.57 -14.23
CA LEU A 16 -5.15 7.79 -13.58
C LEU A 16 -4.21 8.44 -14.59
N ARG A 17 -4.57 9.65 -15.04
CA ARG A 17 -3.67 10.47 -15.85
C ARG A 17 -2.37 10.62 -15.04
N PRO A 18 -1.19 10.56 -15.68
CA PRO A 18 0.05 10.81 -14.98
C PRO A 18 -0.03 12.24 -14.40
N SER A 19 -0.24 12.32 -13.09
CA SER A 19 -0.11 13.55 -12.33
C SER A 19 1.38 13.86 -12.30
N GLY A 20 1.74 15.07 -12.73
CA GLY A 20 3.13 15.56 -12.79
C GLY A 20 3.76 15.85 -11.43
N SER A 21 3.41 15.08 -10.39
CA SER A 21 4.07 15.12 -9.10
C SER A 21 5.28 14.18 -9.15
N LYS A 22 6.45 14.75 -8.88
CA LYS A 22 7.76 14.11 -8.95
C LYS A 22 7.70 12.71 -8.34
N CYS A 23 7.89 11.69 -9.18
CA CYS A 23 8.19 10.34 -8.73
C CYS A 23 9.35 10.44 -7.74
N ILE A 24 9.12 10.13 -6.47
CA ILE A 24 10.23 9.68 -5.63
C ILE A 24 10.61 8.34 -6.25
N PRO A 25 11.76 8.25 -6.91
CA PRO A 25 11.96 7.21 -7.89
C PRO A 25 12.16 5.88 -7.15
N TRP A 26 11.47 4.86 -7.65
CA TRP A 26 11.76 3.41 -7.55
C TRP A 26 13.27 3.05 -7.56
N LYS A 27 14.12 3.97 -8.02
CA LYS A 27 15.58 3.87 -8.04
C LYS A 27 16.21 3.52 -6.69
N SER A 28 15.61 3.82 -5.53
CA SER A 28 16.22 3.48 -4.24
C SER A 28 16.31 1.97 -3.99
N GLY A 29 15.27 1.19 -4.34
CA GLY A 29 15.28 -0.27 -4.19
C GLY A 29 16.23 -0.96 -5.17
N LEU A 30 16.30 -0.47 -6.41
CA LEU A 30 17.22 -0.97 -7.44
C LEU A 30 18.68 -0.62 -7.10
N PHE A 31 18.92 0.56 -6.51
CA PHE A 31 20.25 1.01 -6.09
C PHE A 31 20.77 0.20 -4.89
N ILE A 32 19.93 0.00 -3.87
CA ILE A 32 20.26 -0.85 -2.71
C ILE A 32 20.51 -2.30 -3.15
N GLY A 33 19.66 -2.84 -4.03
CA GLY A 33 19.85 -4.17 -4.61
C GLY A 33 21.13 -4.29 -5.44
N GLY A 34 21.43 -3.27 -6.27
CA GLY A 34 22.64 -3.21 -7.08
C GLY A 34 23.91 -3.16 -6.24
N MET A 35 23.97 -2.31 -5.22
CA MET A 35 25.13 -2.24 -4.31
C MET A 35 25.33 -3.55 -3.54
N THR A 36 24.24 -4.20 -3.12
CA THR A 36 24.28 -5.52 -2.46
C THR A 36 24.86 -6.57 -3.41
N ALA A 37 24.42 -6.60 -4.68
CA ALA A 37 24.90 -7.54 -5.68
C ALA A 37 26.40 -7.36 -5.98
N VAL A 38 26.87 -6.11 -6.10
CA VAL A 38 28.30 -5.81 -6.31
C VAL A 38 29.15 -6.30 -5.13
N PHE A 39 28.70 -6.05 -3.89
CA PHE A 39 29.41 -6.50 -2.69
C PHE A 39 29.48 -8.03 -2.62
N LEU A 40 28.38 -8.74 -2.90
CA LEU A 40 28.34 -10.20 -2.92
C LEU A 40 29.21 -10.79 -4.04
N LEU A 41 29.18 -10.19 -5.24
CA LEU A 41 30.05 -10.60 -6.36
C LEU A 41 31.53 -10.47 -6.02
N TRP A 42 31.91 -9.37 -5.36
CA TRP A 42 33.27 -9.16 -4.90
C TRP A 42 33.67 -10.17 -3.80
N LEU A 43 32.77 -10.50 -2.87
CA LEU A 43 33.01 -11.50 -1.82
C LEU A 43 33.19 -12.91 -2.42
N VAL A 44 32.37 -13.28 -3.40
CA VAL A 44 32.49 -14.54 -4.16
C VAL A 44 33.82 -14.59 -4.92
N TYR A 45 34.16 -13.51 -5.65
CA TYR A 45 35.43 -13.41 -6.36
C TYR A 45 36.62 -13.61 -5.41
N ARG A 46 36.62 -12.96 -4.24
CA ARG A 46 37.70 -13.08 -3.25
C ARG A 46 37.83 -14.51 -2.69
N LEU A 47 36.71 -15.16 -2.36
CA LEU A 47 36.71 -16.51 -1.76
C LEU A 47 37.07 -17.61 -2.75
N VAL A 48 36.67 -17.47 -4.03
CA VAL A 48 36.87 -18.49 -5.08
C VAL A 48 38.19 -18.30 -5.82
N VAL A 49 38.48 -17.08 -6.27
CA VAL A 49 39.67 -16.79 -7.11
C VAL A 49 40.94 -16.70 -6.25
N ARG A 50 40.81 -16.45 -4.93
CA ARG A 50 41.92 -16.34 -3.98
C ARG A 50 43.10 -15.54 -4.56
N PRO A 51 42.86 -14.30 -4.98
CA PRO A 51 43.82 -13.57 -5.81
C PRO A 51 45.17 -13.41 -5.12
N GLU A 52 46.25 -13.75 -5.83
CA GLU A 52 47.60 -13.74 -5.26
C GLU A 52 48.08 -12.34 -4.86
N TRP A 53 47.55 -11.28 -5.48
CA TRP A 53 47.84 -9.90 -5.06
C TRP A 53 47.39 -9.61 -3.63
N ALA A 54 46.32 -10.28 -3.15
CA ALA A 54 45.85 -10.10 -1.79
C ALA A 54 46.80 -10.73 -0.76
N ALA A 55 47.60 -11.73 -1.17
CA ALA A 55 48.62 -12.34 -0.32
C ALA A 55 49.88 -11.46 -0.15
N HIS A 56 50.08 -10.50 -1.06
CA HIS A 56 51.20 -9.57 -1.02
C HIS A 56 50.88 -8.26 -0.28
N LEU A 57 49.67 -8.12 0.27
CA LEU A 57 49.31 -6.95 1.06
C LEU A 57 50.05 -6.96 2.39
N PRO A 58 50.61 -5.80 2.84
CA PRO A 58 51.09 -5.63 4.20
C PRO A 58 50.04 -6.06 5.21
N GLY A 59 50.44 -6.73 6.30
CA GLY A 59 49.51 -7.36 7.26
C GLY A 59 48.39 -6.44 7.73
N VAL A 60 48.70 -5.16 8.01
CA VAL A 60 47.71 -4.14 8.39
C VAL A 60 46.62 -3.95 7.32
N LEU A 61 46.98 -3.89 6.04
CA LEU A 61 46.02 -3.75 4.94
C LEU A 61 45.17 -5.01 4.76
N GLY A 62 45.74 -6.19 5.01
CA GLY A 62 44.99 -7.46 5.04
C GLY A 62 43.93 -7.48 6.13
N GLU A 63 44.29 -7.08 7.36
CA GLU A 63 43.36 -6.99 8.49
C GLU A 63 42.26 -5.96 8.26
N MET A 64 42.60 -4.77 7.73
CA MET A 64 41.63 -3.75 7.35
C MET A 64 40.63 -4.26 6.31
N LEU A 65 41.08 -5.07 5.35
CA LEU A 65 40.21 -5.67 4.34
C LEU A 65 39.22 -6.65 4.97
N HIS A 66 39.66 -7.51 5.89
CA HIS A 66 38.77 -8.42 6.62
C HIS A 66 37.75 -7.67 7.50
N LEU A 67 38.16 -6.57 8.15
CA LEU A 67 37.26 -5.73 8.93
C LEU A 67 36.20 -5.06 8.04
N ALA A 68 36.57 -4.59 6.85
CA ALA A 68 35.64 -3.99 5.90
C ALA A 68 34.58 -5.00 5.41
N GLU A 69 34.96 -6.27 5.21
CA GLU A 69 34.04 -7.34 4.86
C GLU A 69 33.04 -7.66 5.95
N ALA A 70 33.55 -7.84 7.17
CA ALA A 70 32.72 -8.12 8.33
C ALA A 70 31.71 -6.97 8.53
N ALA A 71 32.15 -5.72 8.44
CA ALA A 71 31.28 -4.56 8.52
C ALA A 71 30.23 -4.53 7.39
N GLY A 72 30.61 -4.89 6.16
CA GLY A 72 29.69 -4.99 5.02
C GLY A 72 28.59 -6.03 5.22
N LEU A 73 28.93 -7.23 5.72
CA LEU A 73 27.95 -8.29 6.03
C LEU A 73 26.99 -7.87 7.16
N VAL A 74 27.51 -7.26 8.22
CA VAL A 74 26.69 -6.73 9.33
C VAL A 74 25.71 -5.67 8.83
N THR A 75 26.19 -4.75 7.99
CA THR A 75 25.37 -3.66 7.42
C THR A 75 24.27 -4.21 6.53
N LEU A 76 24.57 -5.19 5.68
CA LEU A 76 23.57 -5.87 4.86
C LEU A 76 22.54 -6.61 5.70
N GLY A 77 22.98 -7.34 6.74
CA GLY A 77 22.09 -8.03 7.67
C GLY A 77 21.13 -7.08 8.38
N LEU A 78 21.64 -5.95 8.89
CA LEU A 78 20.83 -4.92 9.53
C LEU A 78 19.85 -4.26 8.54
N LEU A 79 20.32 -3.92 7.33
CA LEU A 79 19.49 -3.29 6.30
C LEU A 79 18.36 -4.21 5.87
N TRP A 80 18.64 -5.49 5.57
CA TRP A 80 17.62 -6.47 5.21
C TRP A 80 16.72 -6.83 6.40
N GLY A 81 17.26 -6.86 7.63
CA GLY A 81 16.49 -7.03 8.85
C GLY A 81 15.48 -5.91 9.06
N VAL A 82 15.88 -4.66 8.88
CA VAL A 82 14.98 -3.49 8.94
C VAL A 82 13.95 -3.52 7.81
N ILE A 83 14.34 -3.88 6.58
CA ILE A 83 13.39 -4.03 5.46
C ILE A 83 12.38 -5.15 5.76
N TRP A 84 12.84 -6.29 6.28
CA TRP A 84 11.98 -7.41 6.63
C TRP A 84 11.03 -7.04 7.77
N LEU A 85 11.51 -6.36 8.82
CA LEU A 85 10.66 -5.83 9.90
C LEU A 85 9.63 -4.82 9.38
N ARG A 86 9.99 -3.98 8.40
CA ARG A 86 9.06 -3.03 7.77
C ARG A 86 8.07 -3.70 6.80
N ARG A 87 8.40 -4.87 6.25
CA ARG A 87 7.50 -5.69 5.42
C ARG A 87 6.66 -6.67 6.25
N GLY A 88 7.14 -7.03 7.43
CA GLY A 88 6.54 -7.95 8.40
C GLY A 88 5.39 -7.30 9.16
N GLY A 89 4.28 -7.10 8.48
CA GLY A 89 3.05 -6.61 9.10
C GLY A 89 1.79 -6.72 8.24
N ALA A 90 1.86 -7.37 7.09
CA ALA A 90 0.68 -7.77 6.35
C ALA A 90 0.38 -9.23 6.69
N THR A 91 -0.24 -9.46 7.84
CA THR A 91 -0.97 -10.70 8.08
C THR A 91 -1.86 -10.90 6.84
N ALA A 92 -1.65 -11.99 6.11
CA ALA A 92 -2.54 -12.36 5.03
C ALA A 92 -3.90 -12.63 5.68
N VAL A 93 -4.73 -11.60 5.76
CA VAL A 93 -6.11 -11.74 6.21
C VAL A 93 -6.79 -12.56 5.13
N THR A 94 -7.17 -13.79 5.45
CA THR A 94 -8.07 -14.57 4.61
C THR A 94 -9.37 -13.77 4.50
N ILE A 95 -9.58 -13.14 3.36
CA ILE A 95 -10.80 -12.36 3.10
C ILE A 95 -11.93 -13.36 2.87
N GLN A 96 -12.68 -13.64 3.93
CA GLN A 96 -13.98 -14.28 3.77
C GLN A 96 -14.95 -13.22 3.25
N PRO A 97 -15.73 -13.50 2.19
CA PRO A 97 -16.75 -12.56 1.75
C PRO A 97 -17.80 -12.45 2.84
N LEU A 98 -17.87 -11.26 3.45
CA LEU A 98 -18.86 -10.93 4.45
C LEU A 98 -20.09 -10.34 3.77
N ASP A 99 -21.26 -10.82 4.17
CA ASP A 99 -22.52 -10.18 3.79
C ASP A 99 -22.71 -8.84 4.52
N LEU A 100 -23.73 -8.07 4.12
CA LEU A 100 -24.00 -6.76 4.70
C LEU A 100 -24.24 -6.82 6.22
N ALA A 101 -24.95 -7.85 6.71
CA ALA A 101 -25.24 -8.02 8.12
C ALA A 101 -23.96 -8.27 8.93
N GLN A 102 -23.08 -9.12 8.42
CA GLN A 102 -21.79 -9.43 9.02
C GLN A 102 -20.87 -8.20 9.05
N LEU A 103 -20.86 -7.38 8.00
CA LEU A 103 -20.11 -6.12 7.98
C LEU A 103 -20.55 -5.16 9.09
N TYR A 104 -21.84 -5.16 9.47
CA TYR A 104 -22.34 -4.36 10.60
C TYR A 104 -21.87 -4.86 11.96
N HIS A 105 -21.59 -6.16 12.10
CA HIS A 105 -21.12 -6.75 13.35
C HIS A 105 -19.64 -6.50 13.62
N LEU A 106 -18.86 -6.12 12.60
CA LEU A 106 -17.47 -5.73 12.77
C LEU A 106 -17.36 -4.46 13.63
N SER A 107 -16.35 -4.40 14.50
CA SER A 107 -15.91 -3.15 15.10
C SER A 107 -15.33 -2.22 14.02
N PRO A 108 -15.27 -0.89 14.25
CA PRO A 108 -14.69 0.04 13.29
C PRO A 108 -13.28 -0.35 12.83
N ALA A 109 -12.41 -0.77 13.77
CA ALA A 109 -11.05 -1.18 13.45
C ALA A 109 -10.99 -2.51 12.67
N GLU A 110 -11.94 -3.42 12.87
CA GLU A 110 -12.04 -4.65 12.07
C GLU A 110 -12.53 -4.36 10.66
N PHE A 111 -13.49 -3.43 10.52
CA PHE A 111 -13.97 -2.97 9.23
C PHE A 111 -12.86 -2.32 8.40
N GLU A 112 -12.08 -1.41 8.99
CA GLU A 112 -10.91 -0.81 8.34
C GLU A 112 -9.90 -1.88 7.88
N ARG A 113 -9.59 -2.85 8.76
CA ARG A 113 -8.69 -3.98 8.43
C ARG A 113 -9.24 -4.86 7.30
N TYR A 114 -10.55 -5.09 7.27
CA TYR A 114 -11.20 -5.85 6.21
C TYR A 114 -11.09 -5.13 4.85
N VAL A 115 -11.41 -3.83 4.82
CA VAL A 115 -11.28 -2.99 3.63
C VAL A 115 -9.83 -2.93 3.15
N ALA A 116 -8.88 -2.77 4.07
CA ALA A 116 -7.45 -2.82 3.78
C ALA A 116 -7.05 -4.15 3.11
N GLY A 117 -7.58 -5.27 3.61
CA GLY A 117 -7.38 -6.59 3.04
C GLY A 117 -7.89 -6.73 1.60
N LEU A 118 -9.07 -6.17 1.30
CA LEU A 118 -9.61 -6.14 -0.06
C LEU A 118 -8.71 -5.35 -1.02
N PHE A 119 -8.21 -4.18 -0.60
CA PHE A 119 -7.28 -3.39 -1.43
C PHE A 119 -5.94 -4.08 -1.61
N ARG A 120 -5.41 -4.78 -0.59
CA ARG A 120 -4.21 -5.62 -0.75
C ARG A 120 -4.41 -6.72 -1.78
N LYS A 121 -5.56 -7.41 -1.74
CA LYS A 121 -5.89 -8.45 -2.72
C LYS A 121 -6.01 -7.88 -4.14
N LYS A 122 -6.35 -6.60 -4.28
CA LYS A 122 -6.33 -5.86 -5.57
C LYS A 122 -4.94 -5.37 -6.00
N GLY A 123 -3.88 -5.65 -5.25
CA GLY A 123 -2.50 -5.31 -5.61
C GLY A 123 -2.04 -3.92 -5.17
N TYR A 124 -2.78 -3.27 -4.26
CA TYR A 124 -2.31 -2.03 -3.63
C TYR A 124 -1.38 -2.33 -2.47
N GLN A 125 -0.35 -1.50 -2.29
CA GLN A 125 0.35 -1.40 -1.02
C GLN A 125 -0.52 -0.61 -0.05
N VAL A 126 -0.76 -1.16 1.13
CA VAL A 126 -1.75 -0.63 2.07
C VAL A 126 -1.10 -0.34 3.42
N GLN A 127 -1.19 0.92 3.83
CA GLN A 127 -0.75 1.41 5.13
C GLN A 127 -1.96 1.90 5.92
N MET A 128 -2.19 1.30 7.09
CA MET A 128 -3.23 1.75 8.02
C MET A 128 -2.78 3.06 8.68
N ARG A 129 -3.69 4.04 8.77
CA ARG A 129 -3.50 5.24 9.57
C ARG A 129 -4.09 5.05 10.97
N GLY A 130 -3.52 5.74 11.95
CA GLY A 130 -3.81 5.53 13.36
C GLY A 130 -5.08 6.27 13.77
N ARG A 131 -5.63 5.88 14.93
CA ARG A 131 -6.93 6.35 15.41
C ARG A 131 -7.01 7.83 15.86
N SER A 132 -5.95 8.63 15.72
CA SER A 132 -5.92 9.98 16.33
C SER A 132 -5.23 11.01 15.44
N GLY A 133 -5.99 12.01 15.00
CA GLY A 133 -5.48 13.22 14.32
C GLY A 133 -5.62 13.26 12.80
N ASP A 134 -6.06 12.17 12.17
CA ASP A 134 -5.79 11.96 10.74
C ASP A 134 -6.88 12.47 9.79
N LEU A 135 -7.46 13.66 9.97
CA LEU A 135 -8.42 14.31 9.02
C LEU A 135 -9.49 13.37 8.40
N GLY A 136 -9.85 12.29 9.11
CA GLY A 136 -10.73 11.23 8.63
C GLY A 136 -10.16 10.23 7.60
N VAL A 137 -8.84 10.07 7.43
CA VAL A 137 -8.21 9.02 6.59
C VAL A 137 -7.82 7.82 7.43
N ASP A 138 -8.40 6.66 7.13
CA ASP A 138 -8.12 5.41 7.84
C ASP A 138 -7.05 4.58 7.13
N ILE A 139 -6.92 4.72 5.81
CA ILE A 139 -6.00 3.90 5.01
C ILE A 139 -5.33 4.74 3.92
N LEU A 140 -4.02 4.59 3.77
CA LEU A 140 -3.24 5.06 2.63
C LEU A 140 -2.95 3.91 1.67
N LEU A 141 -3.26 4.13 0.40
CA LEU A 141 -2.99 3.21 -0.69
C LEU A 141 -1.89 3.75 -1.58
N THR A 142 -0.94 2.90 -1.93
CA THR A 142 0.08 3.20 -2.93
C THR A 142 0.07 2.13 -4.00
N LYS A 143 -0.04 2.53 -5.27
CA LYS A 143 0.06 1.63 -6.41
C LYS A 143 1.53 1.45 -6.81
N VAL A 144 1.84 0.37 -7.54
CA VAL A 144 3.21 0.03 -7.99
C VAL A 144 3.87 1.17 -8.79
N ASP A 145 3.07 1.97 -9.48
CA ASP A 145 3.52 3.16 -10.23
C ASP A 145 3.69 4.44 -9.40
N GLY A 146 3.55 4.35 -8.07
CA GLY A 146 3.76 5.46 -7.13
C GLY A 146 2.54 6.34 -6.89
N ARG A 147 1.41 6.08 -7.56
CA ARG A 147 0.17 6.84 -7.36
C ARG A 147 -0.43 6.56 -5.98
N ARG A 148 -0.89 7.61 -5.31
CA ARG A 148 -1.40 7.56 -3.93
C ARG A 148 -2.90 7.77 -3.90
N ALA A 149 -3.59 6.98 -3.08
CA ALA A 149 -4.99 7.21 -2.78
C ALA A 149 -5.24 7.15 -1.28
N ILE A 150 -6.25 7.89 -0.83
CA ILE A 150 -6.72 7.85 0.56
C ILE A 150 -8.03 7.07 0.63
N VAL A 151 -8.25 6.37 1.73
CA VAL A 151 -9.52 5.70 2.02
C VAL A 151 -10.04 6.18 3.36
N GLN A 152 -11.32 6.50 3.38
CA GLN A 152 -12.08 6.73 4.59
C GLN A 152 -13.13 5.64 4.74
N CYS A 153 -13.13 4.97 5.88
CA CYS A 153 -14.00 3.89 6.26
C CYS A 153 -15.05 4.41 7.26
N LYS A 154 -16.32 4.45 6.85
CA LYS A 154 -17.43 4.86 7.72
C LYS A 154 -18.38 3.69 7.96
N ARG A 155 -18.26 3.04 9.12
CA ARG A 155 -19.21 1.99 9.55
C ARG A 155 -20.49 2.61 10.11
N TYR A 156 -21.39 3.05 9.24
CA TYR A 156 -22.66 3.72 9.58
C TYR A 156 -23.86 2.83 9.27
N ARG A 157 -24.94 3.01 10.03
CA ARG A 157 -26.27 2.42 9.75
C ARG A 157 -27.16 3.36 8.93
N ASN A 158 -26.94 4.66 9.08
CA ASN A 158 -27.73 5.69 8.42
C ASN A 158 -27.08 6.09 7.09
N LYS A 159 -27.93 6.50 6.14
CA LYS A 159 -27.50 6.96 4.81
C LYS A 159 -26.46 8.07 4.90
N VAL A 160 -25.41 7.94 4.10
CA VAL A 160 -24.31 8.92 4.02
C VAL A 160 -24.70 10.10 3.14
N GLY A 161 -24.59 11.31 3.69
CA GLY A 161 -24.88 12.57 3.03
C GLY A 161 -23.70 13.14 2.24
N PRO A 162 -23.92 14.26 1.51
CA PRO A 162 -22.88 14.94 0.75
C PRO A 162 -21.85 15.68 1.62
N ASP A 163 -22.15 15.90 2.90
CA ASP A 163 -21.26 16.46 3.91
C ASP A 163 -19.99 15.62 4.08
N VAL A 164 -20.14 14.30 4.32
CA VAL A 164 -19.00 13.38 4.49
C VAL A 164 -18.11 13.34 3.24
N VAL A 165 -18.75 13.34 2.07
CA VAL A 165 -18.02 13.32 0.80
C VAL A 165 -17.23 14.61 0.58
N ARG A 166 -17.79 15.77 0.95
CA ARG A 166 -17.10 17.06 0.85
C ARG A 166 -15.93 17.17 1.80
N GLU A 167 -16.08 16.66 3.02
CA GLU A 167 -15.01 16.56 4.00
C GLU A 167 -13.84 15.73 3.43
N LEU A 168 -14.13 14.51 2.94
CA LEU A 168 -13.12 13.65 2.34
C LEU A 168 -12.42 14.29 1.13
N TYR A 169 -13.14 15.06 0.32
CA TYR A 169 -12.54 15.79 -0.78
C TYR A 169 -11.59 16.90 -0.32
N GLY A 170 -11.91 17.59 0.78
CA GLY A 170 -10.99 18.53 1.42
C GLY A 170 -9.70 17.82 1.85
N THR A 171 -9.84 16.65 2.47
CA THR A 171 -8.71 15.81 2.89
C THR A 171 -7.89 15.32 1.69
N LEU A 172 -8.52 14.94 0.57
CA LEU A 172 -7.85 14.56 -0.67
C LEU A 172 -6.90 15.66 -1.17
N ILE A 173 -7.36 16.90 -1.18
CA ILE A 173 -6.57 18.06 -1.61
C ILE A 173 -5.45 18.32 -0.60
N HIS A 174 -5.76 18.32 0.70
CA HIS A 174 -4.78 18.56 1.76
C HIS A 174 -3.63 17.55 1.73
N GLU A 175 -3.97 16.27 1.60
CA GLU A 175 -2.99 15.17 1.53
C GLU A 175 -2.27 15.11 0.18
N GLN A 176 -2.70 15.87 -0.83
CA GLN A 176 -2.20 15.81 -2.21
C GLN A 176 -2.23 14.38 -2.78
N ALA A 177 -3.30 13.64 -2.50
CA ALA A 177 -3.49 12.30 -3.05
C ALA A 177 -4.13 12.39 -4.44
N ASP A 178 -3.91 11.36 -5.26
CA ASP A 178 -4.39 11.33 -6.65
C ASP A 178 -5.88 10.89 -6.72
N HIS A 179 -6.35 10.19 -5.70
CA HIS A 179 -7.72 9.66 -5.64
C HIS A 179 -8.18 9.44 -4.20
N ALA A 180 -9.50 9.51 -3.95
CA ALA A 180 -10.09 9.15 -2.67
C ALA A 180 -11.14 8.04 -2.80
N PHE A 181 -11.19 7.16 -1.80
CA PHE A 181 -12.23 6.13 -1.66
C PHE A 181 -13.02 6.39 -0.37
N LEU A 182 -14.34 6.54 -0.49
CA LEU A 182 -15.22 6.44 0.67
C LEU A 182 -15.83 5.04 0.69
N VAL A 183 -15.57 4.30 1.75
CA VAL A 183 -16.10 2.95 1.94
C VAL A 183 -17.00 2.95 3.15
N THR A 184 -18.26 2.55 2.98
CA THR A 184 -19.24 2.53 4.07
C THR A 184 -20.08 1.27 4.07
N THR A 185 -20.62 0.91 5.22
CA THR A 185 -21.64 -0.14 5.36
C THR A 185 -23.05 0.35 5.04
N ALA A 186 -23.28 1.67 5.03
CA ALA A 186 -24.58 2.26 4.76
C ALA A 186 -24.79 2.55 3.26
N GLU A 187 -26.03 2.85 2.88
CA GLU A 187 -26.31 3.45 1.59
C GLU A 187 -25.74 4.86 1.47
N ILE A 188 -25.42 5.26 0.24
CA ILE A 188 -24.95 6.61 -0.07
C ILE A 188 -26.05 7.38 -0.79
N SER A 189 -26.31 8.62 -0.34
CA SER A 189 -27.36 9.46 -0.93
C SER A 189 -27.09 9.78 -2.40
N ALA A 190 -28.17 9.93 -3.18
CA ALA A 190 -28.07 10.30 -4.59
C ALA A 190 -27.44 11.69 -4.79
N SER A 191 -27.58 12.60 -3.83
CA SER A 191 -26.93 13.91 -3.82
C SER A 191 -25.42 13.78 -3.61
N ALA A 192 -24.97 12.91 -2.69
CA ALA A 192 -23.56 12.60 -2.50
C ALA A 192 -22.94 12.00 -3.77
N ARG A 193 -23.62 11.02 -4.40
CA ARG A 193 -23.16 10.42 -5.66
C ARG A 193 -23.06 11.45 -6.79
N ARG A 194 -24.09 12.29 -6.97
CA ARG A 194 -24.06 13.38 -7.96
C ARG A 194 -22.93 14.37 -7.70
N TRP A 195 -22.65 14.68 -6.44
CA TRP A 195 -21.56 15.60 -6.11
C TRP A 195 -20.18 15.02 -6.48
N THR A 196 -19.99 13.70 -6.44
CA THR A 196 -18.72 13.06 -6.85
C THR A 196 -18.50 12.94 -8.35
N GLU A 197 -19.51 13.21 -9.18
CA GLU A 197 -19.37 13.11 -10.63
C GLU A 197 -18.26 14.04 -11.13
N GLY A 198 -17.35 13.48 -11.94
CA GLY A 198 -16.19 14.20 -12.48
C GLY A 198 -15.05 14.47 -11.48
N LYS A 199 -15.16 14.03 -10.21
CA LYS A 199 -14.10 14.18 -9.21
C LYS A 199 -13.27 12.89 -9.09
N PRO A 200 -11.98 12.98 -8.68
CA PRO A 200 -11.12 11.83 -8.39
C PRO A 200 -11.53 11.12 -7.08
N MET A 201 -12.77 10.66 -7.03
CA MET A 201 -13.37 10.00 -5.88
C MET A 201 -14.20 8.80 -6.30
N THR A 202 -14.16 7.73 -5.52
CA THR A 202 -15.02 6.56 -5.68
C THR A 202 -15.77 6.29 -4.37
N LEU A 203 -17.07 6.08 -4.49
CA LEU A 203 -17.97 5.85 -3.37
C LEU A 203 -18.46 4.40 -3.40
N ILE A 204 -18.11 3.62 -2.37
CA ILE A 204 -18.44 2.21 -2.24
C ILE A 204 -19.39 2.07 -1.03
N ASP A 205 -20.62 1.67 -1.30
CA ASP A 205 -21.61 1.37 -0.26
C ASP A 205 -21.52 -0.09 0.21
N GLY A 206 -22.34 -0.45 1.21
CA GLY A 206 -22.25 -1.76 1.84
C GLY A 206 -22.61 -2.92 0.90
N GLU A 207 -23.60 -2.72 0.03
CA GLU A 207 -24.01 -3.70 -0.99
C GLU A 207 -22.89 -3.89 -2.02
N GLU A 208 -22.31 -2.79 -2.50
CA GLU A 208 -21.19 -2.81 -3.44
C GLU A 208 -19.96 -3.49 -2.82
N LEU A 209 -19.67 -3.22 -1.54
CA LEU A 209 -18.56 -3.83 -0.81
C LEU A 209 -18.72 -5.35 -0.66
N SER A 210 -19.91 -5.81 -0.27
CA SER A 210 -20.27 -7.22 -0.16
C SER A 210 -20.10 -7.92 -1.51
N TYR A 211 -20.61 -7.31 -2.58
CA TYR A 211 -20.45 -7.83 -3.94
C TYR A 211 -18.98 -7.94 -4.36
N ILE A 212 -18.19 -6.89 -4.15
CA ILE A 212 -16.75 -6.87 -4.47
C ILE A 212 -16.03 -8.01 -3.74
N ALA A 213 -16.31 -8.19 -2.45
CA ALA A 213 -15.72 -9.26 -1.67
C ALA A 213 -16.11 -10.65 -2.20
N GLY A 214 -17.38 -10.83 -2.60
CA GLY A 214 -17.88 -12.04 -3.24
C GLY A 214 -17.16 -12.37 -4.56
N VAL A 215 -17.01 -11.39 -5.44
CA VAL A 215 -16.29 -11.56 -6.73
C VAL A 215 -14.82 -11.90 -6.49
N MET A 216 -14.19 -11.26 -5.49
CA MET A 216 -12.80 -11.56 -5.15
C MET A 216 -12.61 -12.97 -4.55
N ARG A 217 -13.67 -13.70 -4.18
CA ARG A 217 -13.55 -15.10 -3.73
C ARG A 217 -13.10 -16.04 -4.85
N GLY A 218 -13.45 -15.73 -6.10
CA GLY A 218 -13.22 -16.59 -7.27
C GLY A 218 -11.93 -16.34 -8.05
N VAL A 219 -11.05 -15.46 -7.55
CA VAL A 219 -9.72 -15.12 -8.12
C VAL A 219 -8.64 -15.45 -7.12
#